data_AF-A0A6A4FYJ0-F1
#
_entry.id   AF-A0A6A4FYJ0-F1
#
_cell.length_a   1.000
_cell.length_b   1.000
_cell.length_c   1.000
_cell.angle_alpha   90.00
_cell.angle_beta   90.00
_cell.angle_gamma   90.00
#
_symmetry.space_group_name_H-M   'P 1'
#
loop_
_entity.id
_entity.type
_entity.pdbx_description
1 polymer ?
#
loop_
_entity_poly.entity_id
_entity_poly.type
_entity_poly.pdbx_seq_one_letter_code
_entity_poly.pdbx_strand_id
1 'polypeptide(L)'
;MQFFAAQGKESLVAAALEASMRSVRLCGANASAFDLEEHQRWCAEAVKERVVLKVCAPEARGAYLQKHTTYLVAQELHQEGVRRRFRDFEWLRVVLHARYVGLLVPSLPEKTTTAAVLKNDAFLQSRMRALQHFLNDIMQSPYLRSDAAVASFLGEPGDEATWEAMRKGTAVMENAGEGHMRWLQRIMCEHIASSPETEISVFKRHVEQRERLLGELAACAKRLADKSAAMAKDVSTLHAIFAGWQLAETGTGTFEARNDGPLVSLLDKSTATTCGWSQVENFQPAIFELLLLENIKYMLHQATGMKQMLMERERAIAGESSPERKPSPPPSESPASPPTSGFSVASFTSVASSAASRFMSAVEPPSLSVEEQQRRAHHTSELITRALMAEEMQRFRSETTKTLEHVMDHFSCAEAQLTKRSGSVWREYLKTSPVDPQTLAQSTKELLDSASTSNNSPTSSAANAF
;
A
#
# COMPACT_ATOMS: atom_id res chain seq x y z
N MET A 1 -16.53 -16.57 -16.31
CA MET A 1 -15.91 -15.69 -15.29
C MET A 1 -14.48 -16.15 -14.91
N GLN A 2 -13.54 -16.27 -15.86
CA GLN A 2 -12.15 -16.71 -15.58
C GLN A 2 -11.05 -15.84 -16.24
N PHE A 3 -11.39 -14.65 -16.73
CA PHE A 3 -10.42 -13.75 -17.39
C PHE A 3 -9.23 -13.30 -16.52
N PHE A 4 -9.26 -13.55 -15.21
CA PHE A 4 -8.18 -13.21 -14.27
C PHE A 4 -7.62 -14.43 -13.52
N ALA A 5 -7.55 -15.58 -14.19
CA ALA A 5 -6.58 -16.62 -13.86
C ALA A 5 -5.15 -16.13 -14.24
N ALA A 6 -4.09 -16.74 -13.69
CA ALA A 6 -2.70 -16.37 -14.00
C ALA A 6 -2.45 -16.28 -15.53
N GLN A 7 -2.99 -17.26 -16.26
CA GLN A 7 -2.93 -17.34 -17.72
C GLN A 7 -3.58 -16.14 -18.46
N GLY A 8 -4.66 -15.56 -17.90
CA GLY A 8 -5.30 -14.37 -18.47
C GLY A 8 -4.50 -13.09 -18.22
N LYS A 9 -3.78 -13.01 -17.09
CA LYS A 9 -2.87 -11.90 -16.81
C LYS A 9 -1.65 -11.94 -17.72
N GLU A 10 -1.06 -13.10 -17.93
CA GLU A 10 0.10 -13.28 -18.82
C GLU A 10 -0.24 -12.94 -20.28
N SER A 11 -1.41 -13.36 -20.77
CA SER A 11 -1.89 -13.00 -22.11
C SER A 11 -2.09 -11.49 -22.29
N LEU A 12 -2.64 -10.81 -21.27
CA LEU A 12 -2.79 -9.35 -21.29
C LEU A 12 -1.43 -8.64 -21.32
N VAL A 13 -0.48 -9.06 -20.48
CA VAL A 13 0.87 -8.46 -20.43
C VAL A 13 1.58 -8.63 -21.77
N ALA A 14 1.47 -9.80 -22.41
CA ALA A 14 2.04 -10.04 -23.72
C ALA A 14 1.43 -9.11 -24.80
N ALA A 15 0.10 -8.97 -24.84
CA ALA A 15 -0.56 -8.10 -25.80
C ALA A 15 -0.27 -6.60 -25.55
N ALA A 16 -0.19 -6.19 -24.29
CA ALA A 16 0.20 -4.84 -23.90
C ALA A 16 1.65 -4.52 -24.30
N LEU A 17 2.56 -5.49 -24.18
CA LEU A 17 3.94 -5.34 -24.62
C LEU A 17 4.02 -5.13 -26.14
N GLU A 18 3.29 -5.90 -26.94
CA GLU A 18 3.21 -5.70 -28.39
C GLU A 18 2.58 -4.35 -28.77
N ALA A 19 1.59 -3.88 -28.01
CA ALA A 19 1.04 -2.54 -28.19
C ALA A 19 2.09 -1.46 -27.87
N SER A 20 2.83 -1.60 -26.76
CA SER A 20 3.92 -0.68 -26.37
C SER A 20 5.00 -0.59 -27.46
N MET A 21 5.41 -1.72 -28.04
CA MET A 21 6.38 -1.74 -29.16
C MET A 21 5.88 -0.97 -30.39
N ARG A 22 4.58 -1.01 -30.67
CA ARG A 22 3.95 -0.21 -31.74
C ARG A 22 3.87 1.27 -31.36
N SER A 23 3.50 1.58 -30.12
CA SER A 23 3.45 2.96 -29.60
C SER A 23 4.80 3.68 -29.69
N VAL A 24 5.90 3.00 -29.37
CA VAL A 24 7.25 3.57 -29.47
C VAL A 24 7.60 3.93 -30.92
N ARG A 25 7.21 3.10 -31.90
CA ARG A 25 7.41 3.40 -33.33
C ARG A 25 6.62 4.64 -33.76
N LEU A 26 5.39 4.81 -33.26
CA LEU A 26 4.58 6.00 -33.52
C LEU A 26 5.24 7.27 -32.95
N CYS A 27 5.90 7.19 -31.79
CA CYS A 27 6.63 8.32 -31.22
C CYS A 27 7.85 8.72 -32.06
N GLY A 28 8.59 7.74 -32.59
CA GLY A 28 9.78 7.97 -33.41
C GLY A 28 9.48 8.61 -34.78
N ALA A 29 8.30 8.35 -35.37
CA ALA A 29 7.92 8.89 -36.67
C ALA A 29 7.60 10.41 -36.65
N ASN A 30 7.29 10.97 -35.48
CA ASN A 30 6.87 12.37 -35.29
C ASN A 30 7.83 13.16 -34.39
N ALA A 31 9.10 12.76 -34.30
CA ALA A 31 10.08 13.38 -33.41
C ALA A 31 10.43 14.83 -33.85
N SER A 32 9.57 15.79 -33.51
CA SER A 32 9.99 17.17 -33.28
C SER A 32 11.04 17.20 -32.16
N ALA A 33 11.89 18.23 -32.12
CA ALA A 33 12.77 18.45 -30.98
C ALA A 33 11.93 18.46 -29.69
N PHE A 34 12.19 17.52 -28.79
CA PHE A 34 11.52 17.48 -27.48
C PHE A 34 11.97 18.70 -26.66
N ASP A 35 11.01 19.46 -26.16
CA ASP A 35 11.25 20.62 -25.29
C ASP A 35 10.93 20.24 -23.84
N LEU A 36 11.96 20.18 -23.00
CA LEU A 36 11.84 19.81 -21.59
C LEU A 36 11.04 20.85 -20.78
N GLU A 37 11.16 22.14 -21.08
CA GLU A 37 10.46 23.18 -20.34
C GLU A 37 8.96 23.19 -20.70
N GLU A 38 8.63 22.95 -21.97
CA GLU A 38 7.24 22.76 -22.39
C GLU A 38 6.62 21.53 -21.73
N HIS A 39 7.34 20.40 -21.72
CA HIS A 39 6.87 19.18 -21.07
C HIS A 39 6.61 19.37 -19.58
N GLN A 40 7.52 20.06 -18.87
CA GLN A 40 7.34 20.38 -17.45
C GLN A 40 6.11 21.27 -17.20
N ARG A 41 5.87 22.27 -18.06
CA ARG A 41 4.67 23.12 -17.99
C ARG A 41 3.41 22.30 -18.23
N TRP A 42 3.42 21.40 -19.21
CA TRP A 42 2.31 20.49 -19.47
C TRP A 42 2.02 19.60 -18.25
N CYS A 43 3.06 19.00 -17.65
CA CYS A 43 2.90 18.19 -16.44
C CYS A 43 2.25 18.99 -15.30
N ALA A 44 2.70 20.23 -15.07
CA ALA A 44 2.14 21.08 -14.02
C ALA A 44 0.67 21.46 -14.28
N GLU A 45 0.33 21.82 -15.52
CA GLU A 45 -1.05 22.18 -15.88
C GLU A 45 -1.98 20.95 -15.84
N ALA A 46 -1.51 19.78 -16.27
CA ALA A 46 -2.29 18.53 -16.28
C ALA A 46 -2.78 18.13 -14.88
N VAL A 47 -2.04 18.46 -13.82
CA VAL A 47 -2.39 18.14 -12.42
C VAL A 47 -2.82 19.35 -11.58
N LYS A 48 -2.95 20.53 -12.21
CA LYS A 48 -3.32 21.77 -11.53
C LYS A 48 -4.65 21.67 -10.79
N GLU A 49 -5.64 21.06 -11.43
CA GLU A 49 -6.90 20.72 -10.79
C GLU A 49 -6.71 19.48 -9.91
N ARG A 50 -6.64 19.72 -8.60
CA ARG A 50 -6.52 18.67 -7.59
C ARG A 50 -7.84 17.92 -7.48
N VAL A 51 -7.86 16.70 -8.01
CA VAL A 51 -8.96 15.75 -7.82
C VAL A 51 -8.62 14.83 -6.66
N VAL A 52 -9.40 14.91 -5.58
CA VAL A 52 -9.29 14.00 -4.43
C VAL A 52 -10.46 13.02 -4.47
N LEU A 53 -10.13 11.74 -4.56
CA LEU A 53 -11.09 10.64 -4.54
C LEU A 53 -11.17 10.07 -3.11
N LYS A 54 -12.38 9.65 -2.75
CA LYS A 54 -12.69 8.90 -1.53
C LYS A 54 -13.11 7.48 -1.88
N VAL A 55 -12.59 6.52 -1.12
CA VAL A 55 -13.02 5.11 -1.20
C VAL A 55 -13.73 4.78 0.10
N CYS A 56 -15.05 4.61 0.07
CA CYS A 56 -15.87 4.49 1.26
C CYS A 56 -17.04 3.50 1.10
N ALA A 57 -17.94 3.49 2.09
CA ALA A 57 -19.20 2.75 2.09
C ALA A 57 -19.09 1.30 1.58
N PRO A 58 -18.34 0.42 2.27
CA PRO A 58 -18.17 -0.96 1.84
C PRO A 58 -19.52 -1.69 1.86
N GLU A 59 -19.86 -2.35 0.75
CA GLU A 59 -21.14 -3.05 0.58
C GLU A 59 -20.89 -4.44 -0.02
N ALA A 60 -21.46 -5.48 0.59
CA ALA A 60 -21.37 -6.83 0.06
C ALA A 60 -22.46 -7.05 -1.00
N ARG A 61 -22.04 -7.33 -2.23
CA ARG A 61 -22.92 -7.58 -3.40
C ARG A 61 -22.74 -9.00 -3.94
N GLY A 62 -23.73 -9.49 -4.68
CA GLY A 62 -23.72 -10.81 -5.32
C GLY A 62 -24.50 -11.89 -4.55
N ALA A 63 -24.88 -12.95 -5.26
CA ALA A 63 -25.69 -14.04 -4.71
C ALA A 63 -24.83 -15.26 -4.34
N TYR A 64 -25.17 -15.92 -3.21
CA TYR A 64 -24.57 -17.17 -2.73
C TYR A 64 -23.03 -17.17 -2.78
N LEU A 65 -22.44 -17.99 -3.66
CA LEU A 65 -20.99 -18.19 -3.80
C LEU A 65 -20.26 -17.06 -4.55
N GLN A 66 -20.98 -16.09 -5.15
CA GLN A 66 -20.40 -14.96 -5.89
C GLN A 66 -20.39 -13.65 -5.08
N LYS A 67 -20.52 -13.76 -3.74
CA LYS A 67 -20.52 -12.59 -2.85
C LYS A 67 -19.16 -11.92 -2.85
N HIS A 68 -19.13 -10.62 -3.06
CA HIS A 68 -17.93 -9.79 -3.08
C HIS A 68 -18.18 -8.42 -2.45
N THR A 69 -17.16 -7.82 -1.87
CA THR A 69 -17.24 -6.46 -1.32
C THR A 69 -16.95 -5.44 -2.42
N THR A 70 -17.84 -4.46 -2.54
CA THR A 70 -17.69 -3.28 -3.39
C THR A 70 -17.50 -2.04 -2.54
N TYR A 71 -16.81 -1.04 -3.07
CA TYR A 71 -16.56 0.24 -2.44
C TYR A 71 -17.15 1.34 -3.30
N LEU A 72 -17.68 2.38 -2.67
CA LEU A 72 -18.05 3.61 -3.35
C LEU A 72 -16.76 4.41 -3.61
N VAL A 73 -16.51 4.73 -4.87
CA VAL A 73 -15.45 5.64 -5.32
C VAL A 73 -16.12 6.92 -5.79
N ALA A 74 -15.90 8.00 -5.06
CA ALA A 74 -16.49 9.31 -5.36
C ALA A 74 -15.45 10.41 -5.18
N GLN A 75 -15.58 11.50 -5.92
CA GLN A 75 -14.80 12.70 -5.64
C GLN A 75 -15.27 13.29 -4.32
N GLU A 76 -14.35 13.84 -3.51
CA GLU A 76 -14.64 14.31 -2.15
C GLU A 76 -15.82 15.31 -2.06
N LEU A 77 -16.06 16.07 -3.12
CA LEU A 77 -17.13 17.08 -3.21
C LEU A 77 -18.46 16.53 -3.75
N HIS A 78 -18.50 15.28 -4.22
CA HIS A 78 -19.68 14.66 -4.84
C HIS A 78 -20.19 13.52 -3.97
N GLN A 79 -21.51 13.46 -3.77
CA GLN A 79 -22.15 12.34 -3.05
C GLN A 79 -22.40 11.13 -3.95
N GLU A 80 -22.46 11.34 -5.26
CA GLU A 80 -22.59 10.29 -6.26
C GLU A 80 -21.22 9.82 -6.72
N GLY A 81 -21.13 8.53 -7.02
CA GLY A 81 -19.89 7.90 -7.43
C GLY A 81 -20.12 6.51 -8.00
N VAL A 82 -19.02 5.84 -8.29
CA VAL A 82 -19.03 4.53 -8.95
C VAL A 82 -18.70 3.44 -7.95
N ARG A 83 -19.35 2.29 -8.08
CA ARG A 83 -19.01 1.14 -7.23
C ARG A 83 -18.02 0.23 -7.94
N ARG A 84 -16.95 -0.10 -7.22
CA ARG A 84 -15.86 -0.95 -7.72
C ARG A 84 -15.48 -1.98 -6.66
N ARG A 85 -15.23 -3.23 -7.07
CA ARG A 85 -14.69 -4.28 -6.19
C ARG A 85 -13.18 -4.31 -6.27
N PHE A 86 -12.51 -4.93 -5.29
CA PHE A 86 -11.05 -5.03 -5.27
C PHE A 86 -10.42 -5.54 -6.58
N ARG A 87 -11.06 -6.52 -7.25
CA ARG A 87 -10.57 -7.05 -8.54
C ARG A 87 -10.58 -6.01 -9.67
N ASP A 88 -11.43 -5.00 -9.59
CA ASP A 88 -11.44 -3.90 -10.57
C ASP A 88 -10.21 -3.00 -10.39
N PHE A 89 -9.80 -2.75 -9.15
CA PHE A 89 -8.54 -2.07 -8.85
C PHE A 89 -7.33 -2.90 -9.32
N GLU A 90 -7.36 -4.23 -9.10
CA GLU A 90 -6.32 -5.13 -9.63
C GLU A 90 -6.22 -5.03 -11.16
N TRP A 91 -7.36 -5.03 -11.88
CA TRP A 91 -7.39 -4.84 -13.32
C TRP A 91 -6.75 -3.50 -13.72
N LEU A 92 -7.15 -2.40 -13.08
CA LEU A 92 -6.64 -1.07 -13.41
C LEU A 92 -5.11 -1.02 -13.23
N ARG A 93 -4.59 -1.51 -12.10
CA ARG A 93 -3.15 -1.54 -11.85
C ARG A 93 -2.41 -2.39 -12.90
N VAL A 94 -2.92 -3.57 -13.25
CA VAL A 94 -2.28 -4.43 -14.25
C VAL A 94 -2.23 -3.76 -15.62
N VAL A 95 -3.33 -3.12 -16.03
CA VAL A 95 -3.40 -2.38 -17.30
C VAL A 95 -2.40 -1.22 -17.32
N LEU A 96 -2.36 -0.39 -16.28
CA LEU A 96 -1.43 0.73 -16.21
C LEU A 96 0.03 0.26 -16.15
N HIS A 97 0.35 -0.78 -15.35
CA HIS A 97 1.71 -1.33 -15.24
C HIS A 97 2.21 -1.88 -16.58
N ALA A 98 1.35 -2.59 -17.32
CA ALA A 98 1.72 -3.16 -18.61
C ALA A 98 1.85 -2.11 -19.72
N ARG A 99 1.10 -1.01 -19.63
CA ARG A 99 1.11 0.09 -20.61
C ARG A 99 2.29 1.04 -20.40
N TYR A 100 2.50 1.50 -19.17
CA TYR A 100 3.51 2.49 -18.83
C TYR A 100 4.80 1.82 -18.36
N VAL A 101 5.47 1.12 -19.27
CA VAL A 101 6.74 0.44 -18.96
C VAL A 101 7.76 1.44 -18.41
N GLY A 102 8.36 1.12 -17.27
CA GLY A 102 9.34 1.96 -16.59
C GLY A 102 8.76 3.05 -15.69
N LEU A 103 7.44 3.26 -15.67
CA LEU A 103 6.76 4.17 -14.75
C LEU A 103 6.39 3.46 -13.45
N LEU A 104 6.67 4.05 -12.28
CA LEU A 104 6.25 3.47 -11.01
C LEU A 104 4.74 3.62 -10.83
N VAL A 105 4.00 2.56 -11.13
CA VAL A 105 2.55 2.49 -10.87
C VAL A 105 2.31 2.18 -9.39
N PRO A 106 1.47 2.97 -8.69
CA PRO A 106 1.18 2.76 -7.28
C PRO A 106 0.76 1.33 -6.95
N SER A 107 1.26 0.81 -5.83
CA SER A 107 0.97 -0.55 -5.36
C SER A 107 -0.42 -0.64 -4.73
N LEU A 108 -1.07 -1.79 -4.88
CA LEU A 108 -2.31 -2.11 -4.17
C LEU A 108 -1.99 -2.77 -2.82
N PRO A 109 -2.89 -2.67 -1.83
CA PRO A 109 -2.73 -3.41 -0.58
C PRO A 109 -2.79 -4.93 -0.84
N GLU A 110 -2.23 -5.71 0.09
CA GLU A 110 -2.18 -7.17 -0.03
C GLU A 110 -3.57 -7.80 -0.19
N LYS A 111 -3.61 -8.87 -0.99
CA LYS A 111 -4.82 -9.64 -1.24
C LYS A 111 -5.14 -10.52 -0.04
N THR A 112 -5.97 -9.99 0.86
CA THR A 112 -6.46 -10.75 2.01
C THR A 112 -7.74 -11.51 1.66
N THR A 113 -7.87 -12.74 2.18
CA THR A 113 -9.05 -13.61 1.99
C THR A 113 -10.34 -12.92 2.44
N THR A 114 -11.43 -13.13 1.70
CA THR A 114 -12.76 -12.53 1.94
C THR A 114 -13.26 -12.73 3.38
N ALA A 115 -12.86 -13.81 4.04
CA ALA A 115 -13.19 -14.11 5.43
C ALA A 115 -12.52 -13.17 6.45
N ALA A 116 -11.32 -12.66 6.17
CA ALA A 116 -10.62 -11.71 7.03
C ALA A 116 -11.18 -10.29 6.89
N VAL A 117 -11.69 -9.95 5.71
CA VAL A 117 -12.27 -8.63 5.39
C VAL A 117 -13.59 -8.38 6.13
N LEU A 118 -14.40 -9.43 6.31
CA LEU A 118 -15.73 -9.33 6.90
C LEU A 118 -15.75 -9.45 8.44
N LYS A 119 -14.63 -9.81 9.06
CA LYS A 119 -14.54 -10.05 10.51
C LYS A 119 -13.77 -8.97 11.28
N ASN A 120 -13.11 -8.05 10.59
CA ASN A 120 -12.23 -7.07 11.21
C ASN A 120 -12.43 -5.69 10.56
N ASP A 121 -13.10 -4.78 11.28
CA ASP A 121 -13.36 -3.42 10.82
C ASP A 121 -12.07 -2.63 10.58
N ALA A 122 -11.03 -2.84 11.40
CA ALA A 122 -9.73 -2.19 11.21
C ALA A 122 -9.07 -2.61 9.89
N PHE A 123 -9.22 -3.88 9.51
CA PHE A 123 -8.72 -4.38 8.23
C PHE A 123 -9.44 -3.71 7.05
N LEU A 124 -10.77 -3.59 7.11
CA LEU A 124 -11.56 -2.99 6.04
C LEU A 124 -11.22 -1.51 5.85
N GLN A 125 -11.02 -0.77 6.96
CA GLN A 125 -10.60 0.61 6.95
C GLN A 125 -9.19 0.80 6.37
N SER A 126 -8.22 -0.03 6.80
CA SER A 126 -6.85 -0.01 6.24
C SER A 126 -6.87 -0.28 4.72
N ARG A 127 -7.65 -1.27 4.26
CA ARG A 127 -7.82 -1.54 2.83
C ARG A 127 -8.43 -0.35 2.09
N MET A 128 -9.51 0.23 2.59
CA MET A 128 -10.16 1.38 1.95
C MET A 128 -9.20 2.57 1.83
N ARG A 129 -8.42 2.86 2.89
CA ARG A 129 -7.39 3.89 2.84
C ARG A 129 -6.32 3.59 1.79
N ALA A 130 -5.81 2.37 1.74
CA ALA A 130 -4.79 1.99 0.75
C ALA A 130 -5.32 2.07 -0.70
N LEU A 131 -6.57 1.68 -0.94
CA LEU A 131 -7.24 1.86 -2.24
C LEU A 131 -7.42 3.34 -2.59
N GLN A 132 -7.71 4.18 -1.60
CA GLN A 132 -7.82 5.62 -1.77
C GLN A 132 -6.47 6.25 -2.14
N HIS A 133 -5.37 5.87 -1.46
CA HIS A 133 -4.01 6.30 -1.85
C HIS A 133 -3.69 5.90 -3.28
N PHE A 134 -3.91 4.63 -3.64
CA PHE A 134 -3.68 4.14 -5.01
C PHE A 134 -4.38 5.00 -6.07
N LEU A 135 -5.66 5.35 -5.88
CA LEU A 135 -6.38 6.19 -6.83
C LEU A 135 -5.90 7.64 -6.81
N ASN A 136 -5.64 8.21 -5.64
CA ASN A 136 -5.17 9.59 -5.53
C ASN A 136 -3.79 9.79 -6.14
N ASP A 137 -2.90 8.80 -6.01
CA ASP A 137 -1.58 8.82 -6.66
C ASP A 137 -1.72 8.76 -8.20
N ILE A 138 -2.67 7.98 -8.72
CA ILE A 138 -3.00 7.97 -10.14
C ILE A 138 -3.47 9.34 -10.59
N MET A 139 -4.38 9.97 -9.84
CA MET A 139 -4.92 11.30 -10.16
C MET A 139 -3.88 12.42 -10.06
N GLN A 140 -2.83 12.23 -9.25
CA GLN A 140 -1.68 13.15 -9.14
C GLN A 140 -0.60 12.91 -10.19
N SER A 141 -0.68 11.82 -10.95
CA SER A 141 0.26 11.57 -12.05
C SER A 141 -0.25 12.22 -13.34
N PRO A 142 0.49 13.19 -13.93
CA PRO A 142 0.08 13.82 -15.19
C PRO A 142 -0.06 12.82 -16.33
N TYR A 143 0.69 11.70 -16.28
CA TYR A 143 0.67 10.66 -17.29
C TYR A 143 -0.52 9.69 -17.16
N LEU A 144 -0.98 9.41 -15.93
CA LEU A 144 -1.97 8.36 -15.67
C LEU A 144 -3.39 8.89 -15.56
N ARG A 145 -3.60 10.10 -15.04
CA ARG A 145 -4.95 10.59 -14.71
C ARG A 145 -5.91 10.69 -15.89
N SER A 146 -5.39 10.89 -17.10
CA SER A 146 -6.14 11.01 -18.35
C SER A 146 -6.16 9.72 -19.17
N ASP A 147 -5.65 8.62 -18.63
CA ASP A 147 -5.63 7.33 -19.30
C ASP A 147 -7.07 6.80 -19.52
N ALA A 148 -7.32 6.21 -20.69
CA ALA A 148 -8.63 5.68 -21.06
C ALA A 148 -9.16 4.62 -20.07
N ALA A 149 -8.30 3.80 -19.46
CA ALA A 149 -8.70 2.82 -18.44
C ALA A 149 -9.05 3.49 -17.11
N VAL A 150 -8.37 4.58 -16.74
CA VAL A 150 -8.71 5.40 -15.56
C VAL A 150 -10.05 6.10 -15.77
N ALA A 151 -10.23 6.73 -16.93
CA ALA A 151 -11.51 7.35 -17.31
C ALA A 151 -12.65 6.33 -17.28
N SER A 152 -12.45 5.12 -17.81
CA SER A 152 -13.44 4.04 -17.75
C SER A 152 -13.71 3.57 -16.31
N PHE A 153 -12.66 3.49 -15.48
CA PHE A 153 -12.78 3.09 -14.08
C PHE A 153 -13.60 4.09 -13.27
N LEU A 154 -13.48 5.38 -13.55
CA LEU A 154 -14.21 6.45 -12.86
C LEU A 154 -15.53 6.84 -13.54
N GLY A 155 -15.75 6.39 -14.77
CA GLY A 155 -16.93 6.69 -15.59
C GLY A 155 -18.22 6.02 -15.12
N GLU A 156 -19.33 6.43 -15.74
CA GLU A 156 -20.69 6.20 -15.26
C GLU A 156 -21.01 4.77 -14.77
N PRO A 157 -21.89 4.62 -13.76
CA PRO A 157 -22.32 3.34 -13.25
C PRO A 157 -23.20 2.60 -14.28
N GLY A 158 -22.57 1.90 -15.22
CA GLY A 158 -23.22 0.93 -16.10
C GLY A 158 -23.45 -0.43 -15.44
N ASP A 159 -24.16 -1.33 -16.14
CA ASP A 159 -24.29 -2.73 -15.73
C ASP A 159 -22.96 -3.52 -15.86
N GLU A 160 -22.91 -4.74 -15.30
CA GLU A 160 -21.67 -5.55 -15.33
C GLU A 160 -21.23 -5.86 -16.78
N ALA A 161 -22.17 -5.99 -17.73
CA ALA A 161 -21.85 -6.25 -19.13
C ALA A 161 -21.16 -5.04 -19.80
N THR A 162 -21.68 -3.84 -19.57
CA THR A 162 -21.08 -2.58 -20.01
C THR A 162 -19.71 -2.40 -19.39
N TRP A 163 -19.57 -2.64 -18.08
CA TRP A 163 -18.28 -2.59 -17.39
C TRP A 163 -17.27 -3.59 -17.99
N GLU A 164 -17.68 -4.83 -18.23
CA GLU A 164 -16.83 -5.85 -18.86
C GLU A 164 -16.38 -5.46 -20.28
N ALA A 165 -17.27 -4.87 -21.08
CA ALA A 165 -16.93 -4.38 -22.41
C ALA A 165 -15.91 -3.23 -22.36
N MET A 166 -16.14 -2.25 -21.48
CA MET A 166 -15.22 -1.12 -21.26
C MET A 166 -13.84 -1.62 -20.84
N ARG A 167 -13.77 -2.54 -19.87
CA ARG A 167 -12.50 -3.11 -19.41
C ARG A 167 -11.71 -3.78 -20.51
N LYS A 168 -12.39 -4.48 -21.42
CA LYS A 168 -11.73 -5.12 -22.58
C LYS A 168 -11.25 -4.10 -23.59
N GLY A 169 -12.08 -3.10 -23.90
CA GLY A 169 -11.75 -2.04 -24.86
C GLY A 169 -10.55 -1.18 -24.44
N THR A 170 -10.35 -1.00 -23.13
CA THR A 170 -9.23 -0.18 -22.60
C THR A 170 -8.09 -1.00 -22.01
N ALA A 171 -8.08 -2.33 -22.17
CA ALA A 171 -7.02 -3.17 -21.61
C ALA A 171 -5.70 -3.07 -22.40
N VAL A 172 -5.77 -3.02 -23.73
CA VAL A 172 -4.61 -2.98 -24.64
C VAL A 172 -4.86 -1.88 -25.66
N MET A 173 -3.98 -0.88 -25.69
CA MET A 173 -4.12 0.29 -26.57
C MET A 173 -2.73 0.77 -26.99
N GLU A 174 -2.58 1.15 -28.26
CA GLU A 174 -1.36 1.79 -28.76
C GLU A 174 -1.29 3.27 -28.35
N ASN A 175 -2.44 3.93 -28.21
CA ASN A 175 -2.56 5.27 -27.67
C ASN A 175 -3.72 5.29 -26.66
N ALA A 176 -3.41 5.48 -25.38
CA ALA A 176 -4.40 5.47 -24.30
C ALA A 176 -4.76 6.88 -23.82
N GLY A 177 -4.32 7.92 -24.54
CA GLY A 177 -4.50 9.32 -24.18
C GLY A 177 -3.20 10.11 -24.29
N GLU A 178 -3.32 11.44 -24.18
CA GLU A 178 -2.19 12.36 -24.27
C GLU A 178 -1.08 12.03 -23.25
N GLY A 179 -1.44 11.70 -22.01
CA GLY A 179 -0.46 11.36 -20.97
C GLY A 179 0.39 10.13 -21.30
N HIS A 180 -0.18 9.13 -21.99
CA HIS A 180 0.57 7.97 -22.49
C HIS A 180 1.61 8.39 -23.54
N MET A 181 1.21 9.24 -24.48
CA MET A 181 2.12 9.72 -25.54
C MET A 181 3.20 10.63 -24.99
N ARG A 182 2.87 11.52 -24.05
CA ARG A 182 3.82 12.40 -23.36
C ARG A 182 4.85 11.61 -22.56
N TRP A 183 4.44 10.55 -21.87
CA TRP A 183 5.35 9.63 -21.19
C TRP A 183 6.34 8.99 -22.16
N LEU A 184 5.85 8.42 -23.27
CA LEU A 184 6.71 7.78 -24.27
C LEU A 184 7.68 8.79 -24.91
N GLN A 185 7.22 9.98 -25.27
CA GLN A 185 8.08 11.05 -25.79
C GLN A 185 9.20 11.39 -24.80
N ARG A 186 8.85 11.57 -23.52
CA ARG A 186 9.78 11.92 -22.45
C ARG A 186 10.90 10.90 -22.27
N ILE A 187 10.58 9.61 -22.32
CA ILE A 187 11.58 8.56 -22.15
C ILE A 187 12.36 8.28 -23.44
N MET A 188 11.79 8.55 -24.61
CA MET A 188 12.45 8.32 -25.90
C MET A 188 13.36 9.47 -26.35
N CYS A 189 13.13 10.70 -25.87
CA CYS A 189 13.89 11.87 -26.28
C CYS A 189 15.26 12.01 -25.59
N GLU A 190 15.50 11.29 -24.49
CA GLU A 190 16.67 11.52 -23.67
C GLU A 190 17.88 10.74 -24.17
N HIS A 191 19.00 11.44 -24.33
CA HIS A 191 20.29 10.78 -24.48
C HIS A 191 20.63 10.11 -23.15
N ILE A 192 20.59 8.77 -23.13
CA ILE A 192 20.96 7.97 -21.95
C ILE A 192 22.37 8.41 -21.52
N ALA A 193 22.57 8.66 -20.21
CA ALA A 193 23.89 9.03 -19.69
C ALA A 193 24.98 8.06 -20.18
N SER A 194 26.24 8.50 -20.19
CA SER A 194 27.34 7.65 -20.67
C SER A 194 27.57 6.38 -19.82
N SER A 195 26.97 6.30 -18.61
CA SER A 195 27.12 5.15 -17.69
C SER A 195 25.82 4.87 -16.89
N PRO A 196 24.73 4.42 -17.55
CA PRO A 196 23.44 4.20 -16.89
C PRO A 196 23.52 3.07 -15.85
N GLU A 197 24.34 2.04 -16.10
CA GLU A 197 24.45 0.89 -15.20
C GLU A 197 25.01 1.25 -13.83
N THR A 198 26.02 2.13 -13.77
CA THR A 198 26.61 2.55 -12.50
C THR A 198 25.60 3.34 -11.68
N GLU A 199 24.90 4.29 -12.29
CA GLU A 199 23.91 5.14 -11.60
C GLU A 199 22.71 4.32 -11.13
N ILE A 200 22.18 3.44 -11.98
CA ILE A 200 21.08 2.54 -11.64
C ILE A 200 21.50 1.57 -10.52
N SER A 201 22.72 1.05 -10.55
CA SER A 201 23.23 0.16 -9.50
C SER A 201 23.35 0.87 -8.14
N VAL A 202 23.84 2.11 -8.10
CA VAL A 202 23.89 2.91 -6.87
C VAL A 202 22.48 3.19 -6.36
N PHE A 203 21.58 3.60 -7.25
CA PHE A 203 20.19 3.86 -6.91
C PHE A 203 19.48 2.61 -6.36
N LYS A 204 19.68 1.45 -6.97
CA LYS A 204 19.13 0.17 -6.50
C LYS A 204 19.53 -0.11 -5.06
N ARG A 205 20.81 0.03 -4.70
CA ARG A 205 21.27 -0.15 -3.31
C ARG A 205 20.56 0.80 -2.34
N HIS A 206 20.34 2.05 -2.74
CA HIS A 206 19.57 3.00 -1.92
C HIS A 206 18.10 2.59 -1.76
N VAL A 207 17.46 2.09 -2.81
CA VAL A 207 16.07 1.60 -2.76
C VAL A 207 15.97 0.37 -1.85
N GLU A 208 16.90 -0.58 -1.95
CA GLU A 208 16.94 -1.78 -1.09
C GLU A 208 17.15 -1.45 0.38
N GLN A 209 18.10 -0.56 0.68
CA GLN A 209 18.34 -0.10 2.04
C GLN A 209 17.11 0.64 2.60
N ARG A 210 16.46 1.47 1.77
CA ARG A 210 15.23 2.19 2.15
C ARG A 210 14.09 1.24 2.45
N GLU A 211 13.83 0.27 1.57
CA GLU A 211 12.79 -0.75 1.78
C GLU A 211 13.01 -1.47 3.12
N ARG A 212 14.24 -1.92 3.39
CA ARG A 212 14.59 -2.56 4.66
C ARG A 212 14.25 -1.66 5.86
N LEU A 213 14.73 -0.41 5.86
CA LEU A 213 14.51 0.53 6.95
C LEU A 213 13.03 0.85 7.14
N LEU A 214 12.28 1.03 6.06
CA LEU A 214 10.83 1.25 6.11
C LEU A 214 10.09 0.02 6.67
N GLY A 215 10.55 -1.19 6.37
CA GLY A 215 10.04 -2.42 6.98
C GLY A 215 10.27 -2.48 8.49
N GLU A 216 11.48 -2.14 8.94
CA GLU A 216 11.82 -2.04 10.37
C GLU A 216 10.99 -0.95 11.08
N LEU A 217 10.82 0.20 10.42
CA LEU A 217 10.03 1.33 10.91
C LEU A 217 8.53 0.98 11.00
N ALA A 218 7.97 0.30 10.00
CA ALA A 218 6.58 -0.16 10.02
C ALA A 218 6.35 -1.16 11.17
N ALA A 219 7.28 -2.09 11.38
CA ALA A 219 7.21 -3.03 12.49
C ALA A 219 7.28 -2.30 13.86
N CYS A 220 8.09 -1.25 13.96
CA CYS A 220 8.16 -0.41 15.16
C CYS A 220 6.86 0.37 15.40
N ALA A 221 6.37 1.08 14.38
CA ALA A 221 5.13 1.85 14.44
C ALA A 221 3.93 0.99 14.80
N LYS A 222 3.88 -0.26 14.30
CA LYS A 222 2.85 -1.23 14.69
C LYS A 222 2.89 -1.55 16.17
N ARG A 223 4.09 -1.82 16.73
CA ARG A 223 4.22 -2.07 18.18
C ARG A 223 3.81 -0.85 19.02
N LEU A 224 4.08 0.37 18.53
CA LEU A 224 3.62 1.59 19.21
C LEU A 224 2.09 1.69 19.20
N ALA A 225 1.46 1.45 18.05
CA ALA A 225 0.00 1.42 17.95
C ALA A 225 -0.61 0.35 18.90
N ASP A 226 -0.10 -0.88 18.87
CA ASP A 226 -0.58 -1.97 19.73
C ASP A 226 -0.44 -1.63 21.22
N LYS A 227 0.70 -1.06 21.63
CA LYS A 227 0.94 -0.63 23.02
C LYS A 227 0.04 0.52 23.44
N SER A 228 -0.15 1.52 22.57
CA SER A 228 -1.05 2.63 22.86
C SER A 228 -2.50 2.18 22.99
N ALA A 229 -2.95 1.19 22.20
CA ALA A 229 -4.29 0.62 22.32
C ALA A 229 -4.48 -0.10 23.66
N ALA A 230 -3.47 -0.84 24.12
CA ALA A 230 -3.49 -1.43 25.46
C ALA A 230 -3.55 -0.35 26.55
N MET A 231 -2.73 0.70 26.46
CA MET A 231 -2.73 1.81 27.42
C MET A 231 -4.09 2.53 27.46
N ALA A 232 -4.68 2.85 26.31
CA ALA A 232 -5.99 3.50 26.24
C ALA A 232 -7.09 2.65 26.92
N LYS A 233 -7.03 1.33 26.76
CA LYS A 233 -7.93 0.38 27.44
C LYS A 233 -7.71 0.36 28.96
N ASP A 234 -6.46 0.36 29.41
CA ASP A 234 -6.13 0.35 30.83
C ASP A 234 -6.53 1.66 31.52
N VAL A 235 -6.30 2.81 30.88
CA VAL A 235 -6.74 4.12 31.38
C VAL A 235 -8.27 4.22 31.44
N SER A 236 -8.97 3.66 30.46
CA SER A 236 -10.44 3.57 30.48
C SER A 236 -10.94 2.66 31.62
N THR A 237 -10.23 1.58 31.90
CA THR A 237 -10.52 0.69 33.04
C THR A 237 -10.28 1.39 34.37
N LEU A 238 -9.19 2.16 34.48
CA LEU A 238 -8.87 2.98 35.64
C LEU A 238 -9.99 3.98 35.94
N HIS A 239 -10.48 4.69 34.91
CA HIS A 239 -11.63 5.58 35.04
C HIS A 239 -12.87 4.84 35.56
N ALA A 240 -13.19 3.66 35.02
CA ALA A 240 -14.34 2.86 35.46
C ALA A 240 -14.24 2.45 36.94
N ILE A 241 -13.03 2.15 37.42
CA ILE A 241 -12.78 1.82 38.84
C ILE A 241 -13.01 3.06 39.73
N PHE A 242 -12.49 4.23 39.34
CA PHE A 242 -12.74 5.48 40.07
C PHE A 242 -14.23 5.82 40.15
N ALA A 243 -14.95 5.68 39.04
CA ALA A 243 -16.40 5.90 39.00
C ALA A 243 -17.16 4.91 39.89
N GLY A 244 -16.75 3.63 39.89
CA GLY A 244 -17.30 2.62 40.79
C GLY A 244 -17.04 2.94 42.26
N TRP A 245 -15.84 3.42 42.60
CA TRP A 245 -15.50 3.84 43.95
C TRP A 245 -16.33 5.06 44.39
N GLN A 246 -16.44 6.09 43.56
CA GLN A 246 -17.29 7.25 43.82
C GLN A 246 -18.75 6.85 44.10
N LEU A 247 -19.29 5.90 43.33
CA LEU A 247 -20.65 5.40 43.53
C LEU A 247 -20.80 4.65 44.87
N ALA A 248 -19.81 3.85 45.25
CA ALA A 248 -19.83 3.12 46.52
C ALA A 248 -19.83 4.05 47.73
N GLU A 249 -19.04 5.12 47.69
CA GLU A 249 -18.99 6.12 48.77
C GLU A 249 -20.28 6.96 48.86
N THR A 250 -20.93 7.23 47.73
CA THR A 250 -22.17 8.03 47.69
C THR A 250 -23.45 7.21 47.93
N GLY A 251 -23.40 5.89 47.74
CA GLY A 251 -24.56 4.99 47.85
C GLY A 251 -24.86 4.45 49.24
N THR A 252 -23.98 4.63 50.24
CA THR A 252 -24.10 3.99 51.57
C THR A 252 -24.51 4.96 52.71
N GLY A 253 -25.75 5.47 52.66
CA GLY A 253 -26.42 6.07 53.83
C GLY A 253 -26.28 7.59 54.02
N THR A 254 -26.99 8.13 55.02
CA THR A 254 -27.17 9.58 55.25
C THR A 254 -25.85 10.29 55.59
N PHE A 255 -25.42 11.17 54.67
CA PHE A 255 -24.19 11.98 54.68
C PHE A 255 -23.83 12.65 56.03
N GLU A 256 -24.82 12.94 56.86
CA GLU A 256 -24.64 13.70 58.11
C GLU A 256 -23.88 12.95 59.21
N ALA A 257 -23.77 11.62 59.15
CA ALA A 257 -23.18 10.82 60.24
C ALA A 257 -21.68 10.45 60.05
N ARG A 258 -21.11 10.56 58.84
CA ARG A 258 -19.76 10.04 58.52
C ARG A 258 -18.71 11.09 58.16
N ASN A 259 -19.09 12.32 57.82
CA ASN A 259 -18.17 13.38 57.37
C ASN A 259 -17.38 13.02 56.08
N ASP A 260 -17.98 12.27 55.16
CA ASP A 260 -17.35 11.80 53.91
C ASP A 260 -17.23 12.89 52.81
N GLY A 261 -17.78 14.09 53.06
CA GLY A 261 -17.85 15.18 52.09
C GLY A 261 -16.53 15.53 51.38
N PRO A 262 -15.39 15.67 52.11
CA PRO A 262 -14.10 15.94 51.49
C PRO A 262 -13.62 14.81 50.55
N LEU A 263 -13.79 13.54 50.95
CA LEU A 263 -13.41 12.38 50.14
C LEU A 263 -14.27 12.29 48.89
N VAL A 264 -15.60 12.45 49.03
CA VAL A 264 -16.53 12.45 47.91
C VAL A 264 -16.20 13.57 46.91
N SER A 265 -15.85 14.77 47.39
CA SER A 265 -15.42 15.87 46.51
C SER A 265 -14.11 15.56 45.78
N LEU A 266 -13.16 14.92 46.45
CA LEU A 266 -11.89 14.51 45.83
C LEU A 266 -12.11 13.40 44.79
N LEU A 267 -12.96 12.42 45.09
CA LEU A 267 -13.33 11.34 44.16
C LEU A 267 -14.08 11.87 42.95
N ASP A 268 -14.96 12.85 43.10
CA ASP A 268 -15.65 13.50 41.98
C ASP A 268 -14.66 14.13 41.01
N LYS A 269 -13.74 14.95 41.54
CA LYS A 269 -12.67 15.58 40.75
C LYS A 269 -11.73 14.55 40.11
N SER A 270 -11.36 13.52 40.86
CA SER A 270 -10.45 12.45 40.38
C SER A 270 -11.11 11.62 39.28
N THR A 271 -12.38 11.29 39.43
CA THR A 271 -13.17 10.54 38.43
C THR A 271 -13.36 11.37 37.16
N ALA A 272 -13.68 12.65 37.29
CA ALA A 272 -13.79 13.56 36.15
C ALA A 272 -12.46 13.71 35.40
N THR A 273 -11.35 13.86 36.13
CA THR A 273 -10.01 14.00 35.55
C THR A 273 -9.58 12.72 34.84
N THR A 274 -9.77 11.55 35.46
CA THR A 274 -9.45 10.25 34.84
C THR A 274 -10.35 9.95 33.63
N CYS A 275 -11.61 10.40 33.65
CA CYS A 275 -12.49 10.35 32.47
C CYS A 275 -11.91 11.20 31.33
N GLY A 276 -11.51 12.44 31.61
CA GLY A 276 -10.86 13.32 30.64
C GLY A 276 -9.57 12.72 30.08
N TRP A 277 -8.74 12.11 30.93
CA TRP A 277 -7.52 11.43 30.50
C TRP A 277 -7.83 10.23 29.59
N SER A 278 -8.79 9.37 29.98
CA SER A 278 -9.27 8.26 29.14
C SER A 278 -9.74 8.74 27.76
N GLN A 279 -10.52 9.82 27.70
CA GLN A 279 -10.98 10.39 26.43
C GLN A 279 -9.82 10.87 25.55
N VAL A 280 -8.79 11.47 26.14
CA VAL A 280 -7.59 11.90 25.40
C VAL A 280 -6.80 10.68 24.91
N GLU A 281 -6.48 9.72 25.78
CA GLU A 281 -5.70 8.53 25.43
C GLU A 281 -6.37 7.66 24.37
N ASN A 282 -7.70 7.66 24.30
CA ASN A 282 -8.44 6.94 23.26
C ASN A 282 -8.13 7.40 21.82
N PHE A 283 -7.53 8.58 21.62
CA PHE A 283 -7.07 9.04 20.30
C PHE A 283 -5.67 8.53 19.92
N GLN A 284 -4.81 8.22 20.90
CA GLN A 284 -3.41 7.82 20.67
C GLN A 284 -3.25 6.61 19.72
N PRO A 285 -4.08 5.55 19.82
CA PRO A 285 -3.99 4.41 18.90
C PRO A 285 -4.24 4.80 17.46
N ALA A 286 -5.25 5.64 17.22
CA ALA A 286 -5.58 6.11 15.88
C ALA A 286 -4.48 7.03 15.32
N ILE A 287 -3.81 7.82 16.15
CA ILE A 287 -2.67 8.65 15.70
C ILE A 287 -1.53 7.74 15.21
N PHE A 288 -1.12 6.75 16.00
CA PHE A 288 -0.05 5.83 15.59
C PHE A 288 -0.45 4.95 14.41
N GLU A 289 -1.68 4.43 14.38
CA GLU A 289 -2.12 3.54 13.31
C GLU A 289 -2.31 4.33 12.00
N LEU A 290 -3.11 5.40 12.03
CA LEU A 290 -3.56 6.07 10.82
C LEU A 290 -2.54 7.10 10.30
N LEU A 291 -1.85 7.83 11.17
CA LEU A 291 -0.94 8.91 10.76
C LEU A 291 0.51 8.45 10.63
N LEU A 292 0.94 7.45 11.40
CA LEU A 292 2.30 6.93 11.35
C LEU A 292 2.38 5.61 10.56
N LEU A 293 1.79 4.52 11.08
CA LEU A 293 1.95 3.18 10.54
C LEU A 293 1.47 3.05 9.09
N GLU A 294 0.25 3.45 8.79
CA GLU A 294 -0.32 3.30 7.44
C GLU A 294 0.47 4.11 6.39
N ASN A 295 0.98 5.29 6.76
CA ASN A 295 1.80 6.09 5.86
C ASN A 295 3.22 5.50 5.66
N ILE A 296 3.85 4.95 6.70
CA ILE A 296 5.13 4.23 6.55
C ILE A 296 4.95 3.00 5.66
N LYS A 297 3.85 2.25 5.85
CA LYS A 297 3.50 1.13 4.96
C LYS A 297 3.34 1.62 3.52
N TYR A 298 2.66 2.75 3.30
CA TYR A 298 2.55 3.32 1.97
C TYR A 298 3.93 3.57 1.34
N MET A 299 4.84 4.26 2.05
CA MET A 299 6.21 4.47 1.58
C MET A 299 6.96 3.16 1.32
N LEU A 300 6.77 2.14 2.18
CA LEU A 300 7.36 0.82 2.01
C LEU A 300 6.88 0.18 0.69
N HIS A 301 5.57 0.23 0.40
CA HIS A 301 5.02 -0.31 -0.84
C HIS A 301 5.55 0.40 -2.09
N GLN A 302 5.82 1.71 -2.02
CA GLN A 302 6.45 2.45 -3.12
C GLN A 302 7.91 2.00 -3.32
N ALA A 303 8.67 1.82 -2.23
CA ALA A 303 10.05 1.32 -2.28
C ALA A 303 10.12 -0.12 -2.83
N THR A 304 9.22 -1.00 -2.39
CA THR A 304 9.10 -2.36 -2.93
C THR A 304 8.71 -2.33 -4.42
N GLY A 305 7.83 -1.43 -4.84
CA GLY A 305 7.48 -1.25 -6.25
C GLY A 305 8.67 -0.84 -7.13
N MET A 306 9.45 0.16 -6.68
CA MET A 306 10.66 0.58 -7.38
C MET A 306 11.71 -0.54 -7.44
N LYS A 307 11.87 -1.30 -6.35
CA LYS A 307 12.75 -2.47 -6.31
C LYS A 307 12.31 -3.55 -7.31
N GLN A 308 11.01 -3.82 -7.41
CA GLN A 308 10.46 -4.78 -8.36
C GLN A 308 10.74 -4.38 -9.82
N MET A 309 10.57 -3.09 -10.15
CA MET A 309 10.90 -2.56 -11.48
C MET A 309 12.39 -2.72 -11.82
N LEU A 310 13.28 -2.44 -10.86
CA LEU A 310 14.72 -2.66 -11.03
C LEU A 310 15.05 -4.13 -11.27
N MET A 311 14.39 -5.06 -10.55
CA MET A 311 14.54 -6.49 -10.80
C MET A 311 13.95 -6.94 -12.14
N GLU A 312 12.85 -6.34 -12.58
CA GLU A 312 12.25 -6.60 -13.90
C GLU A 312 13.24 -6.24 -15.01
N ARG A 313 13.90 -5.09 -14.88
CA ARG A 313 14.99 -4.67 -15.77
C ARG A 313 16.14 -5.68 -15.80
N GLU A 314 16.65 -6.09 -14.63
CA GLU A 314 17.75 -7.05 -14.54
C GLU A 314 17.39 -8.41 -15.15
N ARG A 315 16.16 -8.88 -14.93
CA ARG A 315 15.66 -10.11 -15.56
C ARG A 315 15.58 -9.99 -17.08
N ALA A 316 15.17 -8.84 -17.60
CA ALA A 316 15.14 -8.58 -19.04
C ALA A 316 16.56 -8.61 -19.64
N ILE A 317 17.53 -7.93 -19.01
CA ILE A 317 18.95 -7.94 -19.44
C ILE A 317 19.56 -9.35 -19.36
N ALA A 318 19.28 -10.09 -18.29
CA ALA A 318 19.76 -11.47 -18.16
C ALA A 318 19.18 -12.38 -19.26
N GLY A 319 17.90 -12.19 -19.59
CA GLY A 319 17.23 -12.86 -20.71
C GLY A 319 17.92 -12.59 -22.05
N GLU A 320 18.46 -11.37 -22.23
CA GLU A 320 19.21 -11.01 -23.44
C GLU A 320 20.54 -11.74 -23.60
N SER A 321 21.15 -12.12 -22.48
CA SER A 321 22.49 -12.72 -22.42
C SER A 321 22.52 -14.25 -22.53
N SER A 322 21.37 -14.92 -22.68
CA SER A 322 21.29 -16.39 -22.68
C SER A 322 21.74 -16.98 -24.03
N PRO A 323 22.76 -17.86 -24.06
CA PRO A 323 23.30 -18.39 -25.32
C PRO A 323 22.34 -19.35 -26.02
N GLU A 324 22.30 -19.28 -27.36
CA GLU A 324 21.58 -20.20 -28.24
C GLU A 324 21.78 -21.66 -27.80
N ARG A 325 20.70 -22.32 -27.37
CA ARG A 325 20.72 -23.76 -27.14
C ARG A 325 20.75 -24.43 -28.51
N LYS A 326 21.95 -24.81 -28.99
CA LYS A 326 22.11 -25.63 -30.20
C LYS A 326 21.14 -26.82 -30.15
N PRO A 327 20.41 -27.13 -31.25
CA PRO A 327 19.48 -28.25 -31.25
C PRO A 327 20.25 -29.55 -31.00
N SER A 328 19.85 -30.29 -29.97
CA SER A 328 20.31 -31.65 -29.72
C SER A 328 20.01 -32.51 -30.95
N PRO A 329 20.90 -33.43 -31.36
CA PRO A 329 20.61 -34.33 -32.47
C PRO A 329 19.43 -35.25 -32.10
N PRO A 330 18.62 -35.69 -33.09
CA PRO A 330 17.48 -36.56 -32.82
C PRO A 330 17.97 -37.90 -32.23
N PRO A 331 17.18 -38.54 -31.35
CA PRO A 331 17.55 -39.84 -30.81
C PRO A 331 17.57 -40.86 -31.95
N SER A 332 18.70 -41.54 -32.10
CA SER A 332 18.88 -42.67 -33.01
C SER A 332 17.92 -43.79 -32.62
N GLU A 333 17.05 -44.18 -33.55
CA GLU A 333 16.26 -45.40 -33.45
C GLU A 333 17.20 -46.61 -33.33
N SER A 334 16.94 -47.48 -32.36
CA SER A 334 17.48 -48.83 -32.33
C SER A 334 16.46 -49.78 -31.71
N PRO A 335 16.40 -51.03 -32.17
CA PRO A 335 15.15 -51.77 -32.28
C PRO A 335 14.85 -52.63 -31.05
N ALA A 336 13.55 -52.82 -30.80
CA ALA A 336 13.00 -53.63 -29.72
C ALA A 336 13.24 -55.14 -29.90
N SER A 337 13.37 -55.87 -28.78
CA SER A 337 12.87 -57.24 -28.47
C SER A 337 13.46 -57.75 -27.13
N PRO A 338 12.92 -58.80 -26.48
CA PRO A 338 11.55 -59.05 -25.99
C PRO A 338 11.56 -59.41 -24.47
N PRO A 339 10.43 -59.79 -23.82
CA PRO A 339 10.32 -59.82 -22.35
C PRO A 339 10.62 -61.20 -21.74
N THR A 340 11.17 -61.22 -20.52
CA THR A 340 11.24 -62.41 -19.67
C THR A 340 10.53 -62.21 -18.34
N SER A 341 9.73 -63.22 -18.03
CA SER A 341 8.79 -63.39 -16.93
C SER A 341 9.43 -63.51 -15.55
N GLY A 342 8.78 -62.93 -14.54
CA GLY A 342 9.00 -63.23 -13.13
C GLY A 342 7.78 -62.87 -12.30
N PHE A 343 7.05 -63.89 -11.84
CA PHE A 343 5.91 -63.82 -10.93
C PHE A 343 6.27 -63.17 -9.59
N SER A 344 5.40 -62.31 -9.02
CA SER A 344 4.84 -62.52 -7.67
C SER A 344 3.73 -61.51 -7.28
N VAL A 345 2.51 -62.04 -7.20
CA VAL A 345 1.46 -61.94 -6.16
C VAL A 345 1.15 -60.61 -5.44
N ALA A 346 -0.08 -60.14 -5.73
CA ALA A 346 -1.10 -59.51 -4.88
C ALA A 346 -0.95 -58.05 -4.37
N SER A 347 -1.76 -57.16 -4.95
CA SER A 347 -2.93 -56.60 -4.24
C SER A 347 -3.97 -56.02 -5.22
N PHE A 348 -5.16 -56.63 -5.22
CA PHE A 348 -6.42 -56.08 -5.74
C PHE A 348 -6.91 -55.03 -4.72
N THR A 349 -7.41 -53.83 -5.02
CA THR A 349 -8.49 -53.37 -5.89
C THR A 349 -8.33 -51.82 -5.95
N SER A 350 -8.54 -51.11 -7.06
CA SER A 350 -9.84 -50.75 -7.59
C SER A 350 -9.66 -50.14 -8.98
N VAL A 351 -10.38 -50.71 -9.95
CA VAL A 351 -10.46 -50.28 -11.33
C VAL A 351 -11.56 -49.23 -11.43
N ALA A 352 -11.20 -47.99 -11.77
CA ALA A 352 -12.10 -47.05 -12.40
C ALA A 352 -11.33 -46.14 -13.39
N SER A 353 -11.39 -46.58 -14.65
CA SER A 353 -11.29 -45.80 -15.89
C SER A 353 -9.93 -45.22 -16.32
N SER A 354 -9.20 -46.06 -17.05
CA SER A 354 -8.09 -45.72 -17.94
C SER A 354 -8.54 -45.12 -19.30
N ALA A 355 -9.61 -44.32 -19.31
CA ALA A 355 -10.15 -43.69 -20.52
C ALA A 355 -9.86 -42.17 -20.60
N ALA A 356 -8.76 -41.69 -20.02
CA ALA A 356 -8.40 -40.27 -20.00
C ALA A 356 -6.92 -39.98 -20.32
N SER A 357 -6.23 -40.87 -21.06
CA SER A 357 -4.80 -40.67 -21.37
C SER A 357 -4.41 -40.81 -22.84
N ARG A 358 -5.37 -40.80 -23.80
CA ARG A 358 -5.03 -40.93 -25.24
C ARG A 358 -5.71 -39.97 -26.21
N PHE A 359 -6.46 -38.98 -25.77
CA PHE A 359 -6.99 -37.94 -26.66
C PHE A 359 -7.11 -36.61 -25.93
N MET A 360 -5.96 -35.97 -25.71
CA MET A 360 -5.75 -34.52 -25.77
C MET A 360 -4.23 -34.34 -25.74
N SER A 361 -3.61 -34.38 -26.93
CA SER A 361 -2.45 -33.53 -27.15
C SER A 361 -2.96 -32.12 -26.89
N ALA A 362 -2.78 -31.65 -25.65
CA ALA A 362 -2.78 -30.23 -25.40
C ALA A 362 -1.67 -29.71 -26.32
N VAL A 363 -2.08 -29.05 -27.40
CA VAL A 363 -1.19 -28.17 -28.14
C VAL A 363 -0.76 -27.16 -27.08
N GLU A 364 0.39 -27.40 -26.45
CA GLU A 364 1.09 -26.36 -25.72
C GLU A 364 1.12 -25.16 -26.67
N PRO A 365 0.67 -23.97 -26.23
CA PRO A 365 0.77 -22.80 -27.08
C PRO A 365 2.22 -22.72 -27.57
N PRO A 366 2.47 -22.48 -28.87
CA PRO A 366 3.82 -22.50 -29.40
C PRO A 366 4.68 -21.57 -28.54
N SER A 367 5.72 -22.11 -27.93
CA SER A 367 6.69 -21.30 -27.22
C SER A 367 7.16 -20.21 -28.18
N LEU A 368 7.15 -18.95 -27.71
CA LEU A 368 7.61 -17.82 -28.51
C LEU A 368 9.00 -18.15 -29.07
N SER A 369 9.27 -17.75 -30.32
CA SER A 369 10.61 -17.91 -30.87
C SER A 369 11.62 -17.20 -29.97
N VAL A 370 12.84 -17.75 -29.89
CA VAL A 370 13.93 -17.15 -29.10
C VAL A 370 14.15 -15.68 -29.50
N GLU A 371 14.03 -15.38 -30.79
CA GLU A 371 14.11 -14.02 -31.33
C GLU A 371 13.00 -13.10 -30.80
N GLU A 372 11.76 -13.59 -30.70
CA GLU A 372 10.64 -12.81 -30.16
C GLU A 372 10.83 -12.54 -28.66
N GLN A 373 11.31 -13.54 -27.92
CA GLN A 373 11.63 -13.40 -26.51
C GLN A 373 12.76 -12.39 -26.28
N GLN A 374 13.81 -12.43 -27.10
CA GLN A 374 14.91 -11.49 -27.08
C GLN A 374 14.45 -10.06 -27.36
N ARG A 375 13.60 -9.88 -28.40
CA ARG A 375 13.08 -8.56 -28.79
C ARG A 375 12.23 -7.93 -27.69
N ARG A 376 11.41 -8.76 -27.03
CA ARG A 376 10.58 -8.36 -25.88
C ARG A 376 11.42 -8.00 -24.66
N ALA A 377 12.47 -8.76 -24.39
CA ALA A 377 13.41 -8.50 -23.30
C ALA A 377 14.14 -7.16 -23.53
N HIS A 378 14.72 -6.96 -24.72
CA HIS A 378 15.37 -5.71 -25.12
C HIS A 378 14.45 -4.50 -25.00
N HIS A 379 13.24 -4.59 -25.55
CA HIS A 379 12.27 -3.49 -25.45
C HIS A 379 11.98 -3.14 -23.98
N THR A 380 11.81 -4.14 -23.11
CA THR A 380 11.51 -3.93 -21.70
C THR A 380 12.71 -3.31 -20.95
N SER A 381 13.91 -3.87 -21.12
CA SER A 381 15.12 -3.37 -20.46
C SER A 381 15.45 -1.94 -20.90
N GLU A 382 15.32 -1.64 -22.20
CA GLU A 382 15.57 -0.34 -22.80
C GLU A 382 14.59 0.72 -22.29
N LEU A 383 13.28 0.43 -22.28
CA LEU A 383 12.27 1.36 -21.76
C LEU A 383 12.44 1.63 -20.26
N ILE A 384 12.66 0.61 -19.44
CA ILE A 384 12.88 0.80 -18.00
C ILE A 384 14.17 1.62 -17.76
N THR A 385 15.25 1.33 -18.50
CA THR A 385 16.51 2.09 -18.40
C THR A 385 16.28 3.56 -18.69
N ARG A 386 15.62 3.87 -19.82
CA ARG A 386 15.32 5.24 -20.21
C ARG A 386 14.43 5.95 -19.20
N ALA A 387 13.37 5.29 -18.73
CA ALA A 387 12.46 5.84 -17.74
C ALA A 387 13.16 6.20 -16.41
N LEU A 388 14.00 5.30 -15.90
CA LEU A 388 14.77 5.51 -14.68
C LEU A 388 15.69 6.73 -14.80
N MET A 389 16.46 6.80 -15.89
CA MET A 389 17.43 7.87 -16.11
C MET A 389 16.74 9.21 -16.37
N ALA A 390 15.66 9.20 -17.15
CA ALA A 390 14.98 10.40 -17.56
C ALA A 390 14.20 11.07 -16.42
N GLU A 391 13.43 10.29 -15.66
CA GLU A 391 12.47 10.91 -14.75
C GLU A 391 12.29 10.14 -13.45
N GLU A 392 12.18 8.82 -13.50
CA GLU A 392 11.63 8.06 -12.37
C GLU A 392 12.58 7.98 -11.18
N MET A 393 13.90 7.97 -11.39
CA MET A 393 14.86 8.04 -10.27
C MET A 393 14.73 9.36 -9.51
N GLN A 394 14.60 10.49 -10.22
CA GLN A 394 14.45 11.80 -9.61
C GLN A 394 13.06 11.99 -9.00
N ARG A 395 12.02 11.59 -9.72
CA ARG A 395 10.63 11.67 -9.26
C ARG A 395 10.44 10.83 -8.01
N PHE A 396 10.95 9.60 -7.96
CA PHE A 396 10.90 8.75 -6.76
C PHE A 396 11.60 9.38 -5.57
N ARG A 397 12.76 10.03 -5.76
CA ARG A 397 13.45 10.78 -4.70
C ARG A 397 12.60 11.95 -4.20
N SER A 398 12.12 12.79 -5.11
CA SER A 398 11.31 13.98 -4.77
C SER A 398 10.02 13.60 -4.04
N GLU A 399 9.31 12.59 -4.55
CA GLU A 399 8.04 12.15 -3.98
C GLU A 399 8.22 11.52 -2.60
N THR A 400 9.33 10.80 -2.39
CA THR A 400 9.67 10.26 -1.07
C THR A 400 9.86 11.39 -0.05
N THR A 401 10.57 12.46 -0.43
CA THR A 401 10.77 13.62 0.46
C THR A 401 9.44 14.28 0.82
N LYS A 402 8.61 14.59 -0.18
CA LYS A 402 7.28 15.20 0.03
C LYS A 402 6.37 14.33 0.90
N THR A 403 6.37 13.03 0.63
CA THR A 403 5.58 12.07 1.41
C THR A 403 6.05 12.06 2.87
N LEU A 404 7.36 11.94 3.13
CA LEU A 404 7.88 11.91 4.49
C LEU A 404 7.58 13.21 5.25
N GLU A 405 7.77 14.36 4.60
CA GLU A 405 7.43 15.68 5.15
C GLU A 405 5.95 15.73 5.57
N HIS A 406 5.04 15.40 4.64
CA HIS A 406 3.61 15.37 4.93
C HIS A 406 3.24 14.42 6.09
N VAL A 407 3.89 13.25 6.17
CA VAL A 407 3.69 12.30 7.28
C VAL A 407 4.13 12.89 8.61
N MET A 408 5.32 13.48 8.66
CA MET A 408 5.86 14.05 9.89
C MET A 408 5.10 15.29 10.33
N ASP A 409 4.63 16.13 9.40
CA ASP A 409 3.82 17.31 9.71
C ASP A 409 2.49 16.93 10.39
N HIS A 410 1.77 15.97 9.81
CA HIS A 410 0.48 15.54 10.37
C HIS A 410 0.66 14.78 11.69
N PHE A 411 1.66 13.90 11.77
CA PHE A 411 1.94 13.14 12.98
C PHE A 411 2.36 14.07 14.13
N SER A 412 3.30 14.99 13.89
CA SER A 412 3.76 15.95 14.91
C SER A 412 2.64 16.91 15.35
N CYS A 413 1.79 17.36 14.41
CA CYS A 413 0.62 18.17 14.73
C CYS A 413 -0.34 17.42 15.66
N ALA A 414 -0.64 16.16 15.36
CA ALA A 414 -1.53 15.34 16.17
C ALA A 414 -0.97 15.10 17.59
N GLU A 415 0.30 14.73 17.71
CA GLU A 415 0.99 14.53 18.99
C GLU A 415 1.03 15.82 19.83
N ALA A 416 1.31 16.97 19.21
CA ALA A 416 1.31 18.26 19.89
C ALA A 416 -0.08 18.62 20.44
N GLN A 417 -1.14 18.39 19.65
CA GLN A 417 -2.52 18.63 20.10
C GLN A 417 -2.93 17.68 21.22
N LEU A 418 -2.56 16.41 21.12
CA LEU A 418 -2.87 15.41 22.13
C LEU A 418 -2.18 15.75 23.46
N THR A 419 -0.89 16.06 23.41
CA THR A 419 -0.09 16.48 24.58
C THR A 419 -0.67 17.73 25.23
N LYS A 420 -1.07 18.72 24.41
CA LYS A 420 -1.73 19.94 24.91
C LYS A 420 -3.03 19.62 25.67
N ARG A 421 -3.86 18.71 25.13
CA ARG A 421 -5.12 18.27 25.77
C ARG A 421 -4.85 17.50 27.06
N SER A 422 -3.94 16.52 27.03
CA SER A 422 -3.54 15.75 28.21
C SER A 422 -3.05 16.66 29.34
N GLY A 423 -2.14 17.60 29.03
CA GLY A 423 -1.68 18.59 30.00
C GLY A 423 -2.80 19.49 30.53
N SER A 424 -3.83 19.78 29.72
CA SER A 424 -4.98 20.58 30.17
C SER A 424 -5.82 19.86 31.23
N VAL A 425 -6.03 18.55 31.05
CA VAL A 425 -6.77 17.70 32.02
C VAL A 425 -6.09 17.76 33.38
N TRP A 426 -4.77 17.54 33.43
CA TRP A 426 -4.03 17.54 34.68
C TRP A 426 -3.89 18.93 35.31
N ARG A 427 -3.69 19.98 34.50
CA ARG A 427 -3.69 21.35 35.01
C ARG A 427 -5.01 21.73 35.65
N GLU A 428 -6.14 21.27 35.12
CA GLU A 428 -7.45 21.54 35.71
C GLU A 428 -7.60 20.88 37.08
N TYR A 429 -7.16 19.62 37.21
CA TYR A 429 -7.12 18.94 38.51
C TYR A 429 -6.25 19.70 39.52
N LEU A 430 -5.05 20.11 39.12
CA LEU A 430 -4.11 20.81 40.00
C LEU A 430 -4.62 22.16 40.51
N LYS A 431 -5.48 22.87 39.77
CA LYS A 431 -6.13 24.11 40.26
C LYS A 431 -7.00 23.87 41.50
N THR A 432 -7.48 22.64 41.68
CA THR A 432 -8.32 22.28 42.83
C THR A 432 -7.51 21.80 44.04
N SER A 433 -6.20 21.64 43.89
CA SER A 433 -5.30 21.24 44.97
C SER A 433 -5.15 22.36 46.00
N PRO A 434 -5.23 22.07 47.31
CA PRO A 434 -4.94 23.05 48.35
C PRO A 434 -3.43 23.33 48.50
N VAL A 435 -2.56 22.50 47.91
CA VAL A 435 -1.11 22.64 47.96
C VAL A 435 -0.63 23.58 46.87
N ASP A 436 0.31 24.46 47.20
CA ASP A 436 0.96 25.34 46.23
C ASP A 436 1.59 24.54 45.06
N PRO A 437 1.28 24.89 43.79
CA PRO A 437 1.76 24.13 42.64
C PRO A 437 3.28 24.02 42.52
N GLN A 438 4.05 25.03 42.95
CA GLN A 438 5.52 24.99 42.87
C GLN A 438 6.09 24.01 43.89
N THR A 439 5.52 24.00 45.10
CA THR A 439 5.87 23.05 46.16
C THR A 439 5.58 21.62 45.74
N LEU A 440 4.42 21.38 45.12
CA LEU A 440 4.05 20.06 44.61
C LEU A 440 4.97 19.61 43.47
N ALA A 441 5.32 20.52 42.55
CA ALA A 441 6.25 20.23 41.45
C ALA A 441 7.64 19.85 41.96
N GLN A 442 8.17 20.59 42.94
CA GLN A 442 9.48 20.31 43.54
C GLN A 442 9.51 18.95 44.25
N SER A 443 8.49 18.65 45.07
CA SER A 443 8.39 17.34 45.74
C SER A 443 8.23 16.19 44.74
N THR A 444 7.46 16.40 43.66
CA THR A 444 7.30 15.41 42.58
C THR A 444 8.63 15.16 41.86
N LYS A 445 9.39 16.22 41.59
CA LYS A 445 10.71 16.14 40.96
C LYS A 445 11.69 15.32 41.80
N GLU A 446 11.77 15.59 43.10
CA GLU A 446 12.63 14.85 44.04
C GLU A 446 12.29 13.37 44.08
N LEU A 447 10.98 13.02 44.08
CA LEU A 447 10.52 11.63 44.01
C LEU A 447 10.97 10.95 42.71
N LEU A 448 10.84 11.61 41.56
CA LEU A 448 11.24 11.05 40.26
C LEU A 448 12.77 10.91 40.13
N ASP A 449 13.53 11.89 40.61
CA ASP A 449 15.00 11.83 40.63
C ASP A 449 15.50 10.68 41.51
N SER A 450 14.82 10.41 42.64
CA SER A 450 15.14 9.27 43.51
C SER A 450 14.90 7.91 42.83
N ALA A 451 13.86 7.80 42.00
CA ALA A 451 13.60 6.58 41.23
C ALA A 451 14.60 6.38 40.08
N SER A 452 15.08 7.48 39.49
CA SER A 452 16.02 7.51 38.36
C SER A 452 17.40 6.99 38.72
N THR A 453 17.90 7.30 39.93
CA THR A 453 19.21 6.85 40.41
C THR A 453 19.29 5.33 40.65
N SER A 454 18.15 4.63 40.74
CA SER A 454 18.10 3.17 40.86
C SER A 454 18.24 2.43 39.51
N ASN A 455 17.95 3.10 38.39
CA ASN A 455 18.03 2.53 37.04
C ASN A 455 19.24 3.09 36.30
N ASN A 456 20.37 2.36 36.34
CA ASN A 456 21.64 2.70 35.66
C ASN A 456 21.48 2.93 34.14
N SER A 457 21.09 4.13 33.73
CA SER A 457 21.23 4.60 32.34
C SER A 457 21.49 6.11 32.32
N PRO A 458 22.56 6.59 31.65
CA PRO A 458 22.84 8.01 31.56
C PRO A 458 22.00 8.59 30.43
N THR A 459 20.80 9.06 30.74
CA THR A 459 20.03 9.92 29.82
C THR A 459 19.50 11.11 30.59
N SER A 460 19.54 12.29 29.96
CA SER A 460 19.19 13.57 30.58
C SER A 460 17.90 13.43 31.40
N SER A 461 18.00 13.71 32.69
CA SER A 461 16.92 13.44 33.64
C SER A 461 15.57 13.95 33.13
N ALA A 462 14.53 13.12 33.28
CA ALA A 462 13.14 13.53 33.18
C ALA A 462 12.81 14.78 34.03
N ALA A 463 13.69 15.13 34.97
CA ALA A 463 13.69 16.36 35.77
C ALA A 463 13.82 17.68 34.99
N ASN A 464 14.22 17.66 33.71
CA ASN A 464 14.22 18.87 32.87
C ASN A 464 12.84 19.18 32.25
N ALA A 465 11.88 18.25 32.35
CA ALA A 465 10.52 18.42 31.82
C ALA A 465 9.51 18.93 32.87
N PHE A 466 9.92 19.06 34.13
CA PHE A 466 9.10 19.51 35.26
C PHE A 466 9.38 20.96 35.64
#